data_AF-A0A970HKN0-F1
#
_entry.id   AF-A0A970HKN0-F1
#
_cell.length_a   1.000
_cell.length_b   1.000
_cell.length_c   1.000
_cell.angle_alpha   90.00
_cell.angle_beta   90.00
_cell.angle_gamma   90.00
#
_symmetry.space_group_name_H-M   'P 1'
#
loop_
_entity.id
_entity.type
_entity.pdbx_description
1 polymer ?
#
loop_
_entity_poly.entity_id
_entity_poly.type
_entity_poly.pdbx_seq_one_letter_code
_entity_poly.pdbx_strand_id
1 'polypeptide(L)'
;MSKFWSRVLWALVALVCIGMIVVWLIPTPQRPGDASEEEKQAVIARINEAQEALPHVKLDKIKAHGNRVVELNVTWTGENPPPRNDRRAWGIEADRIAVVIASDYLPEGWQVNVALWYRRLPRGVAGRIAGDDPEGGPAWLFHGREGRELLEQGME
;
A
#
# COMPACT_ATOMS: atom_id res chain seq x y z
N MET A 1 -6.59 42.60 36.63
CA MET A 1 -5.82 42.21 35.42
C MET A 1 -6.04 43.26 34.33
N SER A 2 -4.99 43.81 33.73
CA SER A 2 -5.11 44.92 32.78
C SER A 2 -5.87 44.50 31.51
N LYS A 3 -6.70 45.39 30.96
CA LYS A 3 -7.51 45.19 29.74
C LYS A 3 -6.72 44.59 28.56
N PHE A 4 -5.42 44.80 28.52
CA PHE A 4 -4.48 44.20 27.58
C PHE A 4 -4.47 42.66 27.62
N TRP A 5 -4.32 42.05 28.80
CA TRP A 5 -4.28 40.59 28.95
C TRP A 5 -5.62 39.92 28.62
N SER A 6 -6.73 40.60 28.86
CA SER A 6 -8.05 40.11 28.47
C SER A 6 -8.20 40.08 26.94
N ARG A 7 -7.71 41.09 26.22
CA ARG A 7 -7.74 41.12 24.74
C ARG A 7 -6.86 40.05 24.11
N VAL A 8 -5.67 39.82 24.68
CA VAL A 8 -4.76 38.74 24.24
C VAL A 8 -5.41 37.38 24.44
N LEU A 9 -6.07 37.15 25.59
CA LEU A 9 -6.79 35.91 25.86
C LEU A 9 -7.93 35.69 24.86
N TRP A 10 -8.74 36.71 24.58
CA TRP A 10 -9.83 36.61 23.61
C TRP A 10 -9.35 36.38 22.18
N ALA A 11 -8.19 36.95 21.80
CA ALA A 11 -7.58 36.70 20.49
C ALA A 11 -7.11 35.24 20.34
N LEU A 12 -6.52 34.66 21.40
CA LEU A 12 -6.12 33.25 21.40
C LEU A 12 -7.33 32.32 21.34
N VAL A 13 -8.40 32.61 22.08
CA VAL A 13 -9.65 31.84 22.02
C VAL A 13 -10.26 31.87 20.61
N ALA A 14 -10.28 33.05 19.97
CA ALA A 14 -10.77 33.18 18.60
C ALA A 14 -9.96 32.34 17.60
N LEU A 15 -8.63 32.32 17.72
CA LEU A 15 -7.75 31.50 16.88
C LEU A 15 -8.03 29.99 17.04
N VAL A 16 -8.24 29.53 18.27
CA VAL A 16 -8.59 28.12 18.53
C VAL A 16 -9.96 27.77 17.93
N CYS A 17 -10.96 28.64 18.09
CA CYS A 17 -12.29 28.43 17.50
C CYS A 17 -12.23 28.39 15.96
N ILE A 18 -11.44 29.26 15.33
CA ILE A 18 -11.23 29.23 13.87
C ILE A 18 -10.56 27.93 13.46
N GLY A 19 -9.53 27.48 14.17
CA GLY A 19 -8.88 26.18 13.92
C GLY A 19 -9.85 25.00 14.01
N MET A 20 -10.74 24.98 15.01
CA MET A 20 -11.76 23.94 15.14
C MET A 20 -12.77 23.95 13.99
N ILE A 21 -13.16 25.13 13.51
CA ILE A 21 -14.07 25.28 12.35
C ILE A 21 -13.38 24.77 11.07
N VAL A 22 -12.10 25.07 10.88
CA VAL A 22 -11.32 24.56 9.74
C VAL A 22 -11.26 23.03 9.75
N VAL A 23 -11.04 22.41 10.91
CA VAL A 23 -11.08 20.93 11.04
C VAL A 23 -12.45 20.35 10.67
N TRP A 24 -13.54 21.03 11.00
CA TRP A 24 -14.91 20.62 10.62
C TRP A 24 -15.20 20.79 9.12
N LEU A 25 -14.50 21.72 8.45
CA LEU A 25 -14.64 22.00 7.02
C LEU A 25 -13.74 21.12 6.14
N ILE A 26 -12.74 20.44 6.71
CA ILE A 26 -11.98 19.42 5.98
C ILE A 26 -12.93 18.23 5.77
N PRO A 27 -13.32 17.90 4.52
CA PRO A 27 -14.09 16.70 4.28
C PRO A 27 -13.30 15.52 4.83
N THR A 28 -13.90 14.74 5.73
CA THR A 28 -13.28 13.51 6.22
C THR A 28 -12.85 12.68 5.01
N PRO A 29 -11.57 12.26 4.91
CA PRO A 29 -11.14 11.40 3.82
C PRO A 29 -12.10 10.21 3.79
N GLN A 30 -12.83 10.08 2.70
CA GLN A 30 -13.81 9.02 2.54
C GLN A 30 -13.03 7.72 2.56
N ARG A 31 -13.11 6.99 3.68
CA ARG A 31 -12.62 5.62 3.76
C ARG A 31 -13.30 4.87 2.61
N PRO A 32 -12.56 4.24 1.69
CA PRO A 32 -13.17 3.43 0.65
C PRO A 32 -14.10 2.44 1.36
N GLY A 33 -15.42 2.50 1.10
CA GLY A 33 -16.40 1.69 1.83
C GLY A 33 -16.03 0.21 1.78
N ASP A 34 -16.27 -0.57 2.84
CA ASP A 34 -15.80 -1.95 2.89
C ASP A 34 -16.31 -2.75 1.66
N ALA A 35 -15.39 -3.36 0.92
CA ALA A 35 -15.69 -4.17 -0.27
C ALA A 35 -16.59 -5.35 0.12
N SER A 36 -17.62 -5.57 -0.69
CA SER A 36 -18.52 -6.72 -0.58
C SER A 36 -17.79 -8.04 -0.88
N GLU A 37 -18.36 -9.17 -0.44
CA GLU A 37 -17.81 -10.49 -0.77
C GLU A 37 -17.82 -10.75 -2.28
N GLU A 38 -18.82 -10.24 -3.01
CA GLU A 38 -18.89 -10.36 -4.47
C GLU A 38 -17.73 -9.62 -5.16
N GLU A 39 -17.45 -8.38 -4.75
CA GLU A 39 -16.30 -7.61 -5.25
C GLU A 39 -14.98 -8.34 -4.96
N LYS A 40 -14.81 -8.90 -3.75
CA LYS A 40 -13.61 -9.67 -3.39
C LYS A 40 -13.42 -10.88 -4.29
N GLN A 41 -14.49 -11.66 -4.53
CA GLN A 41 -14.40 -12.85 -5.39
C GLN A 41 -14.12 -12.48 -6.84
N ALA A 42 -14.72 -11.39 -7.35
CA ALA A 42 -14.43 -10.89 -8.69
C ALA A 42 -12.96 -10.49 -8.85
N VAL A 43 -12.39 -9.79 -7.85
CA VAL A 43 -10.96 -9.43 -7.83
C VAL A 43 -10.06 -10.67 -7.78
N ILE A 44 -10.39 -11.65 -6.94
CA ILE A 44 -9.61 -12.90 -6.86
C ILE A 44 -9.65 -13.65 -8.21
N ALA A 45 -10.82 -13.74 -8.85
CA ALA A 45 -10.97 -14.38 -10.16
C ALA A 45 -10.10 -13.68 -11.22
N ARG A 46 -10.12 -12.34 -11.26
CA ARG A 46 -9.32 -11.56 -12.20
C ARG A 46 -7.82 -11.69 -11.97
N ILE A 47 -7.36 -11.73 -10.72
CA ILE A 47 -5.93 -11.96 -10.42
C ILE A 47 -5.48 -13.36 -10.85
N ASN A 48 -6.34 -14.37 -10.80
CA ASN A 48 -5.97 -15.70 -11.29
C ASN A 48 -5.66 -15.71 -12.79
N GLU A 49 -6.27 -14.83 -13.59
CA GLU A 49 -5.97 -14.67 -15.02
C GLU A 49 -4.54 -14.14 -15.24
N ALA A 50 -3.98 -13.41 -14.27
CA ALA A 50 -2.61 -12.91 -14.32
C ALA A 50 -1.55 -14.01 -14.30
N GLN A 51 -1.92 -15.25 -13.95
CA GLN A 51 -1.01 -16.40 -14.00
C GLN A 51 -0.45 -16.63 -15.41
N GLU A 52 -1.21 -16.33 -16.47
CA GLU A 52 -0.75 -16.46 -17.85
C GLU A 52 0.29 -15.38 -18.21
N ALA A 53 0.15 -14.17 -17.67
CA ALA A 53 1.07 -13.05 -17.90
C ALA A 53 2.39 -13.18 -17.11
N LEU A 54 2.41 -14.00 -16.07
CA LEU A 54 3.54 -14.16 -15.16
C LEU A 54 4.05 -15.61 -15.13
N PRO A 55 4.62 -16.13 -16.25
CA PRO A 55 4.98 -17.55 -16.38
C PRO A 55 6.13 -18.01 -15.47
N HIS A 56 6.94 -17.06 -14.98
CA HIS A 56 8.13 -17.34 -14.16
C HIS A 56 7.81 -17.48 -12.66
N VAL A 57 6.55 -17.31 -12.29
CA VAL A 57 6.08 -17.40 -10.93
C VAL A 57 4.74 -18.12 -10.86
N LYS A 58 4.44 -18.69 -9.71
CA LYS A 58 3.17 -19.33 -9.42
C LYS A 58 2.42 -18.52 -8.37
N LEU A 59 1.17 -18.17 -8.66
CA LEU A 59 0.27 -17.56 -7.69
C LEU A 59 -0.25 -18.68 -6.75
N ASP A 60 0.08 -18.61 -5.46
CA ASP A 60 -0.29 -19.65 -4.50
C ASP A 60 -1.54 -19.30 -3.70
N LYS A 61 -1.47 -18.21 -2.93
CA LYS A 61 -2.56 -17.79 -2.04
C LYS A 61 -2.90 -16.34 -2.30
N ILE A 62 -4.15 -16.12 -2.72
CA ILE A 62 -4.73 -14.80 -2.94
C ILE A 62 -5.74 -14.57 -1.82
N LYS A 63 -5.62 -13.45 -1.10
CA LYS A 63 -6.64 -13.00 -0.14
C LYS A 63 -7.04 -11.58 -0.46
N ALA A 64 -8.33 -11.36 -0.71
CA ALA A 64 -8.88 -10.02 -0.81
C ALA A 64 -9.55 -9.62 0.53
N HIS A 65 -9.33 -8.39 0.96
CA HIS A 65 -9.82 -7.85 2.22
C HIS A 65 -10.87 -6.75 1.99
N GLY A 66 -11.70 -6.48 3.00
CA GLY A 66 -12.75 -5.46 2.91
C GLY A 66 -12.23 -4.04 2.67
N ASN A 67 -11.00 -3.74 3.09
CA ASN A 67 -10.34 -2.46 2.86
C ASN A 67 -9.74 -2.32 1.44
N ARG A 68 -10.21 -3.11 0.45
CA ARG A 68 -9.68 -3.14 -0.93
C ARG A 68 -8.18 -3.44 -1.03
N VAL A 69 -7.66 -4.21 -0.09
CA VAL A 69 -6.28 -4.71 -0.10
C VAL A 69 -6.29 -6.18 -0.50
N VAL A 70 -5.34 -6.58 -1.35
CA VAL A 70 -5.08 -7.96 -1.72
C VAL A 70 -3.72 -8.38 -1.21
N GLU A 71 -3.66 -9.48 -0.47
CA GLU A 71 -2.42 -10.19 -0.16
C GLU A 71 -2.20 -11.29 -1.19
N LEU A 72 -1.07 -11.24 -1.89
CA LEU A 72 -0.69 -12.18 -2.93
C LEU A 72 0.60 -12.89 -2.56
N ASN A 73 0.51 -14.18 -2.23
CA ASN A 73 1.68 -15.04 -2.08
C ASN A 73 2.04 -15.63 -3.44
N VAL A 74 3.28 -15.40 -3.85
CA VAL A 74 3.81 -15.79 -5.15
C VAL A 74 5.06 -16.63 -4.93
N THR A 75 5.17 -17.78 -5.57
CA THR A 75 6.39 -18.60 -5.55
C THR A 75 7.14 -18.49 -6.86
N TRP A 76 8.43 -18.21 -6.80
CA TRP A 76 9.30 -18.21 -7.97
C TRP A 76 9.50 -19.61 -8.53
N THR A 77 9.24 -19.78 -9.83
CA THR A 77 9.37 -21.04 -10.58
C THR A 77 10.31 -20.96 -11.78
N GLY A 78 10.76 -19.75 -12.16
CA GLY A 78 11.68 -19.54 -13.29
C GLY A 78 13.07 -20.15 -13.08
N GLU A 79 13.74 -20.49 -14.18
CA GLU A 79 15.06 -21.16 -14.18
C GLU A 79 16.18 -20.31 -13.57
N ASN A 80 16.08 -18.98 -13.66
CA ASN A 80 17.09 -18.04 -13.19
C ASN A 80 16.55 -17.15 -12.04
N PRO A 81 16.47 -17.68 -10.80
CA PRO A 81 16.07 -16.86 -9.66
C PRO A 81 17.10 -15.77 -9.36
N PRO A 82 16.67 -14.62 -8.80
CA PRO A 82 17.59 -13.65 -8.22
C PRO A 82 18.55 -14.28 -7.20
N PRO A 83 19.76 -13.72 -7.02
CA PRO A 83 20.72 -14.24 -6.03
C PRO A 83 20.10 -14.31 -4.63
N ARG A 84 20.29 -15.44 -3.94
CA ARG A 84 19.60 -15.72 -2.66
C ARG A 84 19.81 -14.65 -1.57
N ASN A 85 20.96 -14.00 -1.58
CA ASN A 85 21.38 -12.97 -0.62
C ASN A 85 21.04 -11.54 -1.08
N ASP A 86 20.59 -11.33 -2.32
CA ASP A 86 20.30 -10.01 -2.85
C ASP A 86 18.84 -9.63 -2.61
N ARG A 87 18.56 -9.08 -1.42
CA ARG A 87 17.21 -8.61 -1.06
C ARG A 87 16.65 -7.57 -2.05
N ARG A 88 17.52 -6.75 -2.65
CA ARG A 88 17.10 -5.70 -3.58
C ARG A 88 16.60 -6.32 -4.88
N ALA A 89 17.32 -7.29 -5.43
CA ALA A 89 16.89 -8.00 -6.64
C ALA A 89 15.55 -8.73 -6.43
N TRP A 90 15.36 -9.38 -5.27
CA TRP A 90 14.07 -9.99 -4.93
C TRP A 90 12.94 -8.96 -4.76
N GLY A 91 13.23 -7.79 -4.17
CA GLY A 91 12.28 -6.69 -4.08
C GLY A 91 11.86 -6.14 -5.45
N ILE A 92 12.80 -6.00 -6.38
CA ILE A 92 12.53 -5.56 -7.76
C ILE A 92 11.61 -6.56 -8.48
N GLU A 93 11.84 -7.86 -8.36
CA GLU A 93 10.95 -8.84 -8.99
C GLU A 93 9.56 -8.87 -8.34
N ALA A 94 9.49 -8.79 -7.01
CA ALA A 94 8.21 -8.66 -6.31
C ALA A 94 7.45 -7.40 -6.77
N ASP A 95 8.18 -6.31 -7.00
CA ASP A 95 7.64 -5.04 -7.47
C ASP A 95 7.11 -5.11 -8.90
N ARG A 96 7.86 -5.73 -9.83
CA ARG A 96 7.37 -5.98 -11.20
C ARG A 96 6.06 -6.75 -11.21
N ILE A 97 5.96 -7.79 -10.37
CA ILE A 97 4.72 -8.56 -10.21
C ILE A 97 3.60 -7.65 -9.68
N ALA A 98 3.88 -6.86 -8.64
CA ALA A 98 2.91 -5.95 -8.05
C ALA A 98 2.41 -4.90 -9.07
N VAL A 99 3.29 -4.39 -9.94
CA VAL A 99 2.94 -3.44 -11.01
C VAL A 99 1.98 -4.08 -12.00
N VAL A 100 2.30 -5.26 -12.54
CA VAL A 100 1.43 -5.98 -13.49
C VAL A 100 0.05 -6.23 -12.89
N ILE A 101 0.00 -6.71 -11.64
CA ILE A 101 -1.28 -6.96 -10.97
C ILE A 101 -2.07 -5.66 -10.75
N ALA A 102 -1.40 -4.59 -10.32
CA ALA A 102 -2.05 -3.31 -10.06
C ALA A 102 -2.54 -2.62 -11.33
N SER A 103 -1.79 -2.69 -12.43
CA SER A 103 -2.14 -2.01 -13.68
C SER A 103 -3.22 -2.74 -14.47
N ASP A 104 -3.14 -4.06 -14.55
CA ASP A 104 -3.91 -4.81 -15.55
C ASP A 104 -5.08 -5.60 -14.93
N TYR A 105 -4.92 -6.02 -13.67
CA TYR A 105 -5.79 -7.02 -13.03
C TYR A 105 -6.56 -6.51 -11.81
N LEU A 106 -6.25 -5.32 -11.31
CA LEU A 106 -6.96 -4.71 -10.18
C LEU A 106 -7.84 -3.52 -10.61
N PRO A 107 -9.03 -3.38 -10.01
CA PRO A 107 -9.82 -2.15 -10.17
C PRO A 107 -9.14 -0.96 -9.49
N GLU A 108 -9.38 0.25 -9.99
CA GLU A 108 -8.86 1.47 -9.37
C GLU A 108 -9.21 1.58 -7.87
N GLY A 109 -8.26 2.08 -7.09
CA GLY A 109 -8.41 2.21 -5.64
C GLY A 109 -8.21 0.91 -4.85
N TRP A 110 -7.87 -0.20 -5.51
CA TRP A 110 -7.39 -1.42 -4.86
C TRP A 110 -5.87 -1.40 -4.70
N GLN A 111 -5.38 -2.08 -3.68
CA GLN A 111 -3.96 -2.29 -3.43
C GLN A 111 -3.61 -3.77 -3.52
N VAL A 112 -2.52 -4.12 -4.18
CA VAL A 112 -1.89 -5.44 -4.09
C VAL A 112 -0.65 -5.37 -3.20
N ASN A 113 -0.46 -6.38 -2.37
CA ASN A 113 0.76 -6.64 -1.61
C ASN A 113 1.28 -8.02 -1.98
N VAL A 114 2.41 -8.05 -2.67
CA VAL A 114 3.06 -9.26 -3.15
C VAL A 114 4.12 -9.69 -2.15
N ALA A 115 4.01 -10.93 -1.68
CA ALA A 115 5.11 -11.63 -1.02
C ALA A 115 5.67 -12.67 -1.99
N LEU A 116 6.91 -12.46 -2.44
CA LEU A 116 7.62 -13.35 -3.34
C LEU A 116 8.47 -14.35 -2.54
N TRP A 117 8.16 -15.63 -2.74
CA TRP A 117 8.77 -16.78 -2.08
C TRP A 117 9.73 -17.49 -3.03
N TYR A 118 10.81 -17.99 -2.45
CA TYR A 118 11.66 -18.98 -3.12
C TYR A 118 11.90 -20.14 -2.17
N ARG A 119 11.48 -21.33 -2.60
CA ARG A 119 11.40 -22.54 -1.79
C ARG A 119 10.45 -22.38 -0.60
N ARG A 120 10.97 -22.14 0.61
CA ARG A 120 10.19 -22.06 1.86
C ARG A 120 10.35 -20.74 2.60
N LEU A 121 11.00 -19.75 1.99
CA LEU A 121 11.31 -18.48 2.65
C LEU A 121 10.81 -17.32 1.79
N PRO A 122 10.16 -16.31 2.41
CA PRO A 122 9.88 -15.05 1.72
C PRO A 122 11.21 -14.35 1.44
N ARG A 123 11.34 -13.78 0.24
CA ARG A 123 12.57 -13.18 -0.25
C ARG A 123 12.38 -11.73 -0.72
N GLY A 124 11.23 -11.44 -1.33
CA GLY A 124 10.87 -10.10 -1.78
C GLY A 124 9.47 -9.74 -1.32
N VAL A 125 9.25 -8.47 -1.04
CA VAL A 125 7.92 -7.94 -0.72
C VAL A 125 7.77 -6.60 -1.43
N ALA A 126 6.63 -6.38 -2.06
CA ALA A 126 6.29 -5.12 -2.70
C ALA A 126 4.79 -4.86 -2.63
N GLY A 127 4.38 -3.61 -2.75
CA GLY A 127 2.96 -3.25 -2.78
C GLY A 127 2.70 -2.08 -3.73
N ARG A 128 1.59 -2.14 -4.45
CA ARG A 128 1.20 -1.17 -5.47
C ARG A 128 -0.30 -0.88 -5.37
N ILE A 129 -0.69 0.37 -5.59
CA ILE A 129 -2.09 0.77 -5.71
C ILE A 129 -2.44 0.80 -7.21
N ALA A 130 -3.63 0.31 -7.56
CA ALA A 130 -4.19 0.39 -8.88
C ALA A 130 -4.80 1.78 -9.12
N GLY A 131 -4.43 2.43 -10.23
CA GLY A 131 -4.84 3.80 -10.57
C GLY A 131 -3.64 4.72 -10.83
N ASP A 132 -3.75 5.99 -10.40
CA ASP A 132 -2.74 7.04 -10.66
C ASP A 132 -1.35 6.62 -10.19
N ASP A 133 -0.41 6.74 -11.14
CA ASP A 133 0.96 6.28 -11.16
C ASP A 133 1.27 5.16 -10.15
N PRO A 134 1.38 3.88 -10.57
CA PRO A 134 1.69 2.78 -9.66
C PRO A 134 2.99 2.99 -8.88
N GLU A 135 3.80 4.01 -9.19
CA GLU A 135 4.88 4.59 -8.38
C GLU A 135 4.49 5.05 -6.94
N GLY A 136 3.77 4.25 -6.16
CA GLY A 136 3.60 4.55 -4.74
C GLY A 136 2.47 3.80 -4.04
N GLY A 137 2.52 2.48 -3.99
CA GLY A 137 1.74 1.76 -2.98
C GLY A 137 2.33 2.00 -1.58
N PRO A 138 1.52 2.02 -0.50
CA PRO A 138 2.01 2.23 0.85
C PRO A 138 2.90 1.05 1.29
N ALA A 139 4.22 1.21 1.09
CA ALA A 139 5.26 0.30 1.55
C ALA A 139 5.26 0.13 3.08
N TRP A 140 4.59 1.03 3.81
CA TRP A 140 4.57 1.06 5.28
C TRP A 140 3.79 -0.09 5.94
N LEU A 141 3.01 -0.88 5.21
CA LEU A 141 2.35 -2.08 5.76
C LEU A 141 3.32 -3.28 5.92
N PHE A 142 4.50 -3.25 5.29
CA PHE A 142 5.48 -4.35 5.37
C PHE A 142 6.90 -3.91 5.73
N HIS A 143 7.12 -2.62 5.96
CA HIS A 143 8.35 -2.13 6.56
C HIS A 143 8.36 -2.51 8.05
N GLY A 144 8.88 -3.71 8.35
CA GLY A 144 9.52 -3.94 9.65
C GLY A 144 10.53 -2.81 9.88
N ARG A 145 10.60 -2.32 11.13
CA ARG A 145 11.42 -1.22 11.71
C ARG A 145 12.44 -0.43 10.85
N GLU A 146 13.18 -1.05 9.94
CA GLU A 146 14.21 -0.45 9.08
C GLU A 146 13.69 0.59 8.08
N GLY A 147 12.41 0.51 7.70
CA GLY A 147 11.84 1.42 6.71
C GLY A 147 11.52 2.84 7.20
N ARG A 148 11.46 3.06 8.51
CA ARG A 148 11.28 4.42 9.08
C ARG A 148 12.56 5.23 9.06
N GLU A 149 13.72 4.58 9.22
CA GLU A 149 15.01 5.26 9.33
C GLU A 149 15.44 5.88 7.99
N LEU A 150 15.08 5.29 6.86
CA LEU A 150 15.39 5.84 5.53
C LEU A 150 14.50 7.02 5.12
N LEU A 151 13.27 7.10 5.63
CA LEU A 151 12.39 8.26 5.40
C LEU A 151 12.83 9.47 6.23
N GLU A 152 13.42 9.25 7.41
CA GLU A 152 14.00 10.33 8.21
C GLU A 152 15.33 10.83 7.63
N GLN A 153 16.14 9.97 7.00
CA GLN A 153 17.40 10.37 6.36
C GLN A 153 17.23 11.06 4.98
N GLY A 154 16.05 10.99 4.37
CA GLY A 154 15.74 11.69 3.12
C GLY A 154 15.17 13.11 3.30
N MET A 155 15.01 13.56 4.55
CA MET A 155 14.52 14.91 4.90
C MET A 155 15.55 15.71 5.72
N GLU A 156 16.85 15.51 5.47
CA GLU A 156 17.91 16.45 5.87
C GLU A 156 18.56 17.13 4.66
#